data_AF-A0AA88H296-F1
#
_entry.id   AF-A0AA88H296-F1
#
_cell.length_a   1.000
_cell.length_b   1.000
_cell.length_c   1.000
_cell.angle_alpha   90.00
_cell.angle_beta   90.00
_cell.angle_gamma   90.00
#
_symmetry.space_group_name_H-M   'P 1'
#
loop_
_entity.id
_entity.type
_entity.pdbx_description
1 polymer ?
#
loop_
_entity_poly.entity_id
_entity_poly.type
_entity_poly.pdbx_seq_one_letter_code
_entity_poly.pdbx_strand_id
1 'polypeptide(L)'
;MGQRTSTASHQQPAKNTTNHSNNNNHETRTKLSPSDIQKCLSLSEGTTFISQQARNFLPNSMNQYSILNLDHNEKLSKILEMKILQEMNNPQDHTEITRSILEQKLEQCKKQAKERVFALFEPQENGSRIEESRAFACFLGLMIGDAMGSPFEFSACRFPRHVLHENDMLVDKAWKNDPEFFELTSMSDVKVWTNPNYNRFGLKPGQYTDDSSMALCVLDTFVTKVLDEIYERACQKDESLLEFDFDFKGQDMRLRFLNWWYFGYNNAFGKDETNPGAGSSCGLGGNIKQSLLEFMKNSNNEVTLAGDSNTSGNGSLMRNSPVAVVCFKYISSHSTEPLEKVMKMAYKHSKTTHQGEEAAELCRLLTFIVVKAVKAEVTHSPQQVKQQIFDSLRDGEFVSTLPSVNCLVKSQVENNDATGRNWNWLDVNYKFCEDRVQKDPGYCGSYAMDAMAMALHNIYYTDNFTDAILLTANMRGDSDSVAAVVGQIAGAIYGLQQIPREWIETILQWDYNNDILLRLSMIYFHDI
;
A
#
# COMPACT_ATOMS: atom_id res chain seq x y z
N MET A 1 67.90 -10.65 10.79
CA MET A 1 67.89 -11.34 12.09
C MET A 1 68.60 -10.45 13.09
N GLY A 2 67.89 -10.00 14.11
CA GLY A 2 68.41 -9.12 15.16
C GLY A 2 67.31 -8.82 16.16
N GLN A 3 67.37 -9.52 17.30
CA GLN A 3 66.53 -9.32 18.47
C GLN A 3 66.71 -7.91 19.06
N ARG A 4 65.67 -7.40 19.75
CA ARG A 4 65.80 -6.83 21.11
C ARG A 4 64.43 -6.58 21.73
N THR A 5 64.24 -7.21 22.88
CA THR A 5 63.20 -6.97 23.89
C THR A 5 63.41 -5.60 24.56
N SER A 6 62.33 -4.83 24.78
CA SER A 6 62.31 -3.69 25.70
C SER A 6 61.14 -3.81 26.69
N THR A 7 61.45 -3.35 27.90
CA THR A 7 60.67 -3.43 29.13
C THR A 7 59.55 -2.39 29.20
N ALA A 8 58.50 -2.75 29.94
CA ALA A 8 57.28 -2.01 30.17
C ALA A 8 57.45 -0.73 31.00
N SER A 9 56.66 0.29 30.67
CA SER A 9 56.24 1.34 31.60
C SER A 9 54.72 1.52 31.45
N HIS A 10 54.01 1.47 32.57
CA HIS A 10 52.56 1.64 32.66
C HIS A 10 52.18 3.12 32.48
N GLN A 11 51.33 3.41 31.49
CA GLN A 11 50.52 4.62 31.44
C GLN A 11 49.05 4.21 31.32
N GLN A 12 48.25 4.67 32.28
CA GLN A 12 46.78 4.65 32.21
C GLN A 12 46.32 5.55 31.05
N PRO A 13 45.43 5.09 30.16
CA PRO A 13 44.86 5.97 29.15
C PRO A 13 43.71 6.80 29.72
N ALA A 14 43.75 8.08 29.36
CA ALA A 14 42.83 9.13 29.74
C ALA A 14 41.38 8.85 29.32
N LYS A 15 40.44 9.28 30.17
CA LYS A 15 39.02 9.38 29.87
C LYS A 15 38.81 10.39 28.74
N ASN A 16 38.57 9.91 27.52
CA ASN A 16 38.00 10.72 26.45
C ASN A 16 36.48 10.67 26.57
N THR A 17 35.91 11.71 27.19
CA THR A 17 34.50 12.07 27.05
C THR A 17 34.23 12.52 25.62
N THR A 18 33.79 11.61 24.77
CA THR A 18 33.19 11.95 23.48
C THR A 18 31.76 12.41 23.72
N ASN A 19 31.54 13.72 23.59
CA ASN A 19 30.21 14.32 23.49
C ASN A 19 29.39 13.59 22.43
N HIS A 20 28.31 12.92 22.84
CA HIS A 20 27.25 12.50 21.94
C HIS A 20 26.54 13.75 21.41
N SER A 21 26.98 14.25 20.25
CA SER A 21 26.20 15.17 19.46
C SER A 21 24.97 14.43 18.92
N ASN A 22 23.78 14.91 19.31
CA ASN A 22 22.50 14.58 18.69
C ASN A 22 22.62 14.59 17.16
N ASN A 23 22.66 13.41 16.54
CA ASN A 23 22.36 13.26 15.14
C ASN A 23 20.84 13.38 14.98
N ASN A 24 20.37 14.61 14.89
CA ASN A 24 19.11 14.91 14.23
C ASN A 24 19.25 14.45 12.77
N ASN A 25 18.87 13.20 12.49
CA ASN A 25 18.60 12.72 11.14
C ASN A 25 17.31 13.40 10.64
N HIS A 26 17.39 14.71 10.38
CA HIS A 26 16.76 15.23 9.19
C HIS A 26 17.54 14.61 8.04
N GLU A 27 17.04 13.52 7.45
CA GLU A 27 17.51 13.10 6.14
C GLU A 27 17.36 14.32 5.22
N THR A 28 18.48 14.98 4.97
CA THR A 28 18.56 16.07 4.02
C THR A 28 18.20 15.46 2.69
N ARG A 29 16.98 15.76 2.21
CA ARG A 29 16.52 15.45 0.86
C ARG A 29 17.67 15.80 -0.08
N THR A 30 18.36 14.81 -0.62
CA THR A 30 19.25 15.04 -1.76
C THR A 30 18.32 15.43 -2.90
N LYS A 31 18.07 16.74 -3.02
CA LYS A 31 17.39 17.32 -4.17
C LYS A 31 18.12 16.81 -5.40
N LEU A 32 17.39 16.22 -6.34
CA LEU A 32 17.97 15.87 -7.63
C LEU A 32 18.69 17.08 -8.20
N SER A 33 19.86 16.86 -8.79
CA SER A 33 20.47 17.92 -9.57
C SER A 33 19.52 18.29 -10.71
N PRO A 34 19.51 19.54 -11.19
CA PRO A 34 18.74 19.90 -12.38
C PRO A 34 19.02 18.98 -13.58
N SER A 35 20.22 18.41 -13.68
CA SER A 35 20.55 17.40 -14.70
C SER A 35 19.84 16.06 -14.49
N ASP A 36 19.68 15.61 -13.25
CA ASP A 36 18.97 14.38 -12.93
C ASP A 36 17.47 14.54 -13.10
N ILE A 37 16.93 15.73 -12.78
CA ILE A 37 15.57 16.12 -13.15
C ILE A 37 15.43 16.06 -14.67
N GLN A 38 16.29 16.75 -15.44
CA GLN A 38 16.27 16.73 -16.90
C GLN A 38 16.34 15.32 -17.49
N LYS A 39 17.11 14.40 -16.87
CA LYS A 39 17.15 12.99 -17.26
C LYS A 39 15.83 12.28 -16.97
N CYS A 40 15.24 12.44 -15.79
CA CYS A 40 13.88 11.93 -15.51
C CYS A 40 12.87 12.41 -16.58
N LEU A 41 13.01 13.67 -17.02
CA LEU A 41 12.20 14.28 -18.08
C LEU A 41 12.48 13.76 -19.50
N SER A 42 13.61 13.08 -19.70
CA SER A 42 14.08 12.55 -20.99
C SER A 42 14.04 11.02 -21.10
N LEU A 43 13.77 10.27 -20.02
CA LEU A 43 13.61 8.80 -20.02
C LEU A 43 12.36 8.32 -20.79
N SER A 44 11.85 9.15 -21.68
CA SER A 44 10.44 9.22 -22.07
C SER A 44 10.24 9.37 -23.58
N GLU A 45 11.26 9.07 -24.40
CA GLU A 45 11.13 9.11 -25.87
C GLU A 45 10.17 8.02 -26.43
N GLY A 46 9.42 7.30 -25.58
CA GLY A 46 8.45 6.29 -26.00
C GLY A 46 7.11 6.26 -25.24
N THR A 47 6.80 7.21 -24.35
CA THR A 47 5.54 7.22 -23.58
C THR A 47 4.96 8.64 -23.46
N THR A 48 4.09 8.99 -24.41
CA THR A 48 3.26 10.20 -24.39
C THR A 48 2.19 10.10 -23.30
N PHE A 49 2.52 10.55 -22.08
CA PHE A 49 1.61 11.03 -21.03
C PHE A 49 2.44 11.66 -19.89
N ILE A 50 3.42 10.91 -19.37
CA ILE A 50 4.19 11.32 -18.18
C ILE A 50 5.39 12.23 -18.53
N SER A 51 5.92 12.12 -19.76
CA SER A 51 6.99 12.96 -20.30
C SER A 51 6.69 14.46 -20.31
N GLN A 52 5.44 14.82 -20.64
CA GLN A 52 4.93 16.18 -20.62
C GLN A 52 4.65 16.65 -19.19
N GLN A 53 4.07 15.79 -18.34
CA GLN A 53 3.75 16.15 -16.96
C GLN A 53 4.99 16.43 -16.11
N ALA A 54 6.03 15.60 -16.22
CA ALA A 54 7.25 15.83 -15.48
C ALA A 54 7.90 17.20 -15.83
N ARG A 55 7.76 17.67 -17.09
CA ARG A 55 8.26 18.99 -17.55
C ARG A 55 7.40 20.15 -17.05
N ASN A 56 6.11 19.90 -16.79
CA ASN A 56 5.15 20.87 -16.28
C ASN A 56 5.12 20.94 -14.74
N PHE A 57 5.75 20.01 -14.03
CA PHE A 57 5.85 19.98 -12.56
C PHE A 57 6.85 21.01 -11.96
N LEU A 58 7.08 22.10 -12.67
CA LEU A 58 7.67 23.33 -12.12
C LEU A 58 6.52 24.21 -11.58
N PRO A 59 6.76 24.92 -10.46
CA PRO A 59 5.73 25.29 -9.49
C PRO A 59 4.70 26.22 -10.12
N ASN A 60 3.43 25.80 -10.19
CA ASN A 60 2.29 26.73 -10.19
C ASN A 60 0.90 26.14 -9.87
N SER A 61 0.63 24.82 -9.84
CA SER A 61 -0.55 24.30 -9.10
C SER A 61 -0.55 22.76 -8.93
N MET A 62 -1.02 22.27 -7.77
CA MET A 62 -1.30 20.85 -7.51
C MET A 62 -2.56 20.32 -8.24
N ASN A 63 -3.31 21.20 -8.93
CA ASN A 63 -4.49 20.90 -9.76
C ASN A 63 -4.21 20.08 -11.03
N GLN A 64 -2.96 19.73 -11.33
CA GLN A 64 -2.60 19.04 -12.58
C GLN A 64 -2.15 17.58 -12.41
N TYR A 65 -2.13 17.05 -11.18
CA TYR A 65 -1.52 15.75 -10.86
C TYR A 65 -2.50 14.57 -10.89
N SER A 66 -3.71 14.71 -11.44
CA SER A 66 -4.62 13.57 -11.61
C SER A 66 -4.33 12.84 -12.92
N ILE A 67 -4.33 11.49 -12.89
CA ILE A 67 -4.38 10.68 -14.11
C ILE A 67 -5.65 10.95 -14.93
N LEU A 68 -6.71 11.46 -14.29
CA LEU A 68 -7.98 11.81 -14.91
C LEU A 68 -8.04 13.28 -15.36
N ASN A 69 -6.91 13.98 -15.38
CA ASN A 69 -6.86 15.35 -15.90
C ASN A 69 -7.03 15.35 -17.44
N LEU A 70 -8.09 16.01 -17.91
CA LEU A 70 -8.49 16.06 -19.32
C LEU A 70 -7.52 16.85 -20.22
N ASP A 71 -6.69 17.77 -19.68
CA ASP A 71 -5.64 18.48 -20.46
C ASP A 71 -4.51 17.56 -20.89
N HIS A 72 -4.36 16.45 -20.17
CA HIS A 72 -3.23 15.56 -20.35
C HIS A 72 -3.69 14.16 -20.75
N ASN A 73 -4.97 13.81 -20.61
CA ASN A 73 -5.50 12.49 -20.93
C ASN A 73 -6.46 12.52 -22.13
N GLU A 74 -5.89 12.51 -23.34
CA GLU A 74 -6.67 12.51 -24.60
C GLU A 74 -7.60 11.30 -24.73
N LYS A 75 -7.20 10.13 -24.23
CA LYS A 75 -8.02 8.91 -24.29
C LYS A 75 -9.27 9.07 -23.44
N LEU A 76 -9.13 9.57 -22.20
CA LEU A 76 -10.26 9.86 -21.32
C LEU A 76 -11.20 10.89 -21.95
N SER A 77 -10.65 11.99 -22.49
CA SER A 77 -11.45 13.02 -23.17
C SER A 77 -12.30 12.44 -24.30
N LYS A 78 -11.71 11.57 -25.14
CA LYS A 78 -12.43 10.88 -26.22
C LYS A 78 -13.47 9.88 -25.70
N ILE A 79 -13.16 9.12 -24.64
CA ILE A 79 -14.13 8.18 -24.03
C ILE A 79 -15.36 8.95 -23.55
N LEU A 80 -15.16 10.04 -22.81
CA LEU A 80 -16.25 10.87 -22.30
C LEU A 80 -17.08 11.49 -23.43
N GLU A 81 -16.41 12.01 -24.46
CA GLU A 81 -17.07 12.54 -25.66
C GLU A 81 -17.98 11.49 -26.30
N MET A 82 -17.47 10.27 -26.52
CA MET A 82 -18.25 9.17 -27.09
C MET A 82 -19.44 8.78 -26.21
N LYS A 83 -19.27 8.68 -24.88
CA LYS A 83 -20.36 8.36 -23.95
C LYS A 83 -21.45 9.45 -23.93
N ILE A 84 -21.07 10.72 -23.94
CA ILE A 84 -22.02 11.84 -24.00
C ILE A 84 -22.83 11.79 -25.30
N LEU A 85 -22.18 11.58 -26.45
CA LEU A 85 -22.86 11.46 -27.73
C LEU A 85 -23.86 10.29 -27.76
N GLN A 86 -23.54 9.17 -27.11
CA GLN A 86 -24.45 8.03 -26.97
C GLN A 86 -25.68 8.37 -26.11
N GLU A 87 -25.51 9.11 -25.01
CA GLU A 87 -26.62 9.51 -24.12
C GLU A 87 -27.57 10.54 -24.77
N MET A 88 -27.05 11.42 -25.63
CA MET A 88 -27.83 12.51 -26.23
C MET A 88 -28.86 12.04 -27.27
N ASN A 89 -28.82 10.78 -27.74
CA ASN A 89 -29.82 10.12 -28.61
C ASN A 89 -30.27 10.89 -29.89
N ASN A 90 -29.59 11.99 -30.28
CA ASN A 90 -30.01 12.83 -31.40
C ASN A 90 -28.82 13.26 -32.28
N PRO A 91 -28.57 12.59 -33.43
CA PRO A 91 -27.44 12.85 -34.31
C PRO A 91 -27.44 14.24 -34.99
N GLN A 92 -28.50 15.03 -34.83
CA GLN A 92 -28.69 16.33 -35.49
C GLN A 92 -28.38 17.55 -34.63
N ASP A 93 -28.21 17.39 -33.33
CA ASP A 93 -27.64 18.47 -32.51
C ASP A 93 -26.12 18.41 -32.68
N HIS A 94 -25.60 19.22 -33.61
CA HIS A 94 -24.17 19.55 -33.70
C HIS A 94 -23.74 20.40 -32.49
N THR A 95 -23.99 19.90 -31.28
CA THR A 95 -23.51 20.54 -30.06
C THR A 95 -22.02 20.20 -29.96
N GLU A 96 -21.17 21.19 -30.18
CA GLU A 96 -19.74 21.07 -29.91
C GLU A 96 -19.56 20.66 -28.45
N ILE A 97 -19.03 19.45 -28.21
CA ILE A 97 -18.75 18.98 -26.84
C ILE A 97 -17.59 19.80 -26.31
N THR A 98 -17.93 20.86 -25.59
CA THR A 98 -16.93 21.75 -25.01
C THR A 98 -16.20 21.09 -23.84
N ARG A 99 -15.01 21.61 -23.55
CA ARG A 99 -14.22 21.22 -22.38
C ARG A 99 -15.02 21.24 -21.08
N SER A 100 -15.87 22.26 -20.89
CA SER A 100 -16.69 22.41 -19.69
C SER A 100 -17.70 21.27 -19.52
N ILE A 101 -18.25 20.74 -20.62
CA ILE A 101 -19.19 19.60 -20.58
C ILE A 101 -18.45 18.33 -20.15
N LEU A 102 -17.24 18.10 -20.69
CA LEU A 102 -16.41 16.95 -20.28
C LEU A 102 -16.05 17.00 -18.79
N GLU A 103 -15.67 18.19 -18.29
CA GLU A 103 -15.36 18.39 -16.87
C GLU A 103 -16.59 18.16 -15.98
N GLN A 104 -17.76 18.65 -16.38
CA GLN A 104 -19.01 18.38 -15.66
C GLN A 104 -19.34 16.88 -15.62
N LYS A 105 -19.14 16.17 -16.74
CA LYS A 105 -19.37 14.72 -16.81
C LYS A 105 -18.38 13.95 -15.92
N LEU A 106 -17.11 14.34 -15.91
CA LEU A 106 -16.10 13.73 -15.05
C LEU A 106 -16.42 13.95 -13.56
N GLU A 107 -16.83 15.17 -13.17
CA GLU A 107 -17.28 15.45 -11.81
C GLU A 107 -18.53 14.66 -11.42
N GLN A 108 -19.45 14.44 -12.37
CA GLN A 108 -20.60 13.55 -12.17
C GLN A 108 -20.14 12.11 -11.90
N CYS A 109 -19.19 11.56 -12.68
CA CYS A 109 -18.61 10.24 -12.45
C CYS A 109 -17.96 10.13 -11.06
N LYS A 110 -17.20 11.15 -10.63
CA LYS A 110 -16.60 11.19 -9.28
C LYS A 110 -17.67 11.15 -8.18
N LYS A 111 -18.72 11.95 -8.33
CA LYS A 111 -19.85 11.98 -7.39
C LYS A 111 -20.57 10.62 -7.34
N GLN A 112 -20.86 10.02 -8.48
CA GLN A 112 -21.50 8.71 -8.57
C GLN A 112 -20.65 7.60 -7.95
N ALA A 113 -19.34 7.60 -8.21
CA ALA A 113 -18.41 6.66 -7.59
C ALA A 113 -18.42 6.80 -6.06
N LYS A 114 -18.38 8.05 -5.55
CA LYS A 114 -18.49 8.31 -4.11
C LYS A 114 -19.81 7.81 -3.53
N GLU A 115 -20.95 8.16 -4.12
CA GLU A 115 -22.27 7.71 -3.67
C GLU A 115 -22.37 6.18 -3.67
N ARG A 116 -21.86 5.53 -4.72
CA ARG A 116 -21.83 4.08 -4.87
C ARG A 116 -21.03 3.39 -3.76
N VAL A 117 -19.82 3.90 -3.47
CA VAL A 117 -18.94 3.38 -2.41
C VAL A 117 -19.58 3.61 -1.05
N PHE A 118 -20.10 4.81 -0.79
CA PHE A 118 -20.68 5.15 0.51
C PHE A 118 -21.98 4.39 0.79
N ALA A 119 -22.71 3.99 -0.25
CA ALA A 119 -23.85 3.09 -0.11
C ALA A 119 -23.46 1.69 0.41
N LEU A 120 -22.17 1.29 0.33
CA LEU A 120 -21.70 -0.01 0.82
C LEU A 120 -21.52 -0.06 2.35
N PHE A 121 -21.57 1.08 3.04
CA PHE A 121 -21.61 1.12 4.52
C PHE A 121 -22.98 0.71 5.05
N GLU A 122 -24.03 0.86 4.25
CA GLU A 122 -25.39 0.47 4.63
C GLU A 122 -25.59 -1.05 4.50
N PRO A 123 -26.54 -1.64 5.25
CA PRO A 123 -26.92 -3.04 5.07
C PRO A 123 -27.36 -3.32 3.63
N GLN A 124 -26.79 -4.35 3.00
CA GLN A 124 -27.10 -4.72 1.61
C GLN A 124 -28.17 -5.83 1.57
N GLU A 125 -29.19 -5.67 0.73
CA GLU A 125 -30.17 -6.73 0.48
C GLU A 125 -29.48 -7.98 -0.09
N ASN A 126 -29.66 -9.13 0.59
CA ASN A 126 -29.13 -10.45 0.23
C ASN A 126 -27.60 -10.48 -0.05
N GLY A 127 -26.83 -9.51 0.49
CA GLY A 127 -25.39 -9.44 0.28
C GLY A 127 -24.94 -9.23 -1.17
N SER A 128 -25.82 -8.71 -2.04
CA SER A 128 -25.60 -8.56 -3.49
C SER A 128 -24.31 -7.82 -3.90
N ARG A 129 -23.76 -6.98 -3.01
CA ARG A 129 -22.55 -6.18 -3.24
C ARG A 129 -21.44 -6.45 -2.23
N ILE A 130 -21.47 -7.62 -1.56
CA ILE A 130 -20.48 -7.94 -0.51
C ILE A 130 -19.06 -8.08 -1.07
N GLU A 131 -18.90 -8.65 -2.27
CA GLU A 131 -17.59 -8.79 -2.91
C GLU A 131 -17.01 -7.41 -3.24
N GLU A 132 -17.84 -6.50 -3.76
CA GLU A 132 -17.45 -5.10 -4.00
C GLU A 132 -17.07 -4.40 -2.70
N SER A 133 -17.87 -4.59 -1.64
CA SER A 133 -17.60 -4.04 -0.31
C SER A 133 -16.25 -4.51 0.23
N ARG A 134 -15.94 -5.81 0.14
CA ARG A 134 -14.67 -6.39 0.57
C ARG A 134 -13.49 -5.91 -0.29
N ALA A 135 -13.66 -5.82 -1.61
CA ALA A 135 -12.62 -5.34 -2.51
C ALA A 135 -12.25 -3.87 -2.25
N PHE A 136 -13.26 -3.00 -2.07
CA PHE A 136 -13.01 -1.59 -1.77
C PHE A 136 -12.47 -1.40 -0.35
N ALA A 137 -12.97 -2.16 0.62
CA ALA A 137 -12.45 -2.17 1.97
C ALA A 137 -10.99 -2.62 2.05
N CYS A 138 -10.52 -3.52 1.17
CA CYS A 138 -9.10 -3.88 1.09
C CYS A 138 -8.21 -2.68 0.76
N PHE A 139 -8.54 -1.91 -0.28
CA PHE A 139 -7.76 -0.74 -0.66
C PHE A 139 -7.89 0.40 0.37
N LEU A 140 -9.11 0.67 0.83
CA LEU A 140 -9.35 1.73 1.79
C LEU A 140 -8.83 1.39 3.20
N GLY A 141 -8.81 0.11 3.54
CA GLY A 141 -8.24 -0.42 4.77
C GLY A 141 -6.73 -0.26 4.83
N LEU A 142 -6.03 -0.44 3.70
CA LEU A 142 -4.61 -0.08 3.56
C LEU A 142 -4.37 1.37 3.98
N MET A 143 -5.15 2.29 3.40
CA MET A 143 -4.99 3.73 3.68
C MET A 143 -5.29 4.09 5.13
N ILE A 144 -6.26 3.41 5.75
CA ILE A 144 -6.52 3.52 7.19
C ILE A 144 -5.32 3.03 7.98
N GLY A 145 -4.80 1.85 7.65
CA GLY A 145 -3.66 1.25 8.34
C GLY A 145 -2.45 2.17 8.34
N ASP A 146 -2.04 2.64 7.17
CA ASP A 146 -0.99 3.64 6.98
C ASP A 146 -1.22 4.86 7.90
N ALA A 147 -2.35 5.56 7.73
CA ALA A 147 -2.61 6.78 8.48
C ALA A 147 -2.70 6.54 10.00
N MET A 148 -3.18 5.37 10.45
CA MET A 148 -3.30 5.04 11.87
C MET A 148 -1.97 4.57 12.48
N GLY A 149 -1.09 3.95 11.70
CA GLY A 149 0.21 3.49 12.15
C GLY A 149 1.28 4.59 12.17
N SER A 150 1.18 5.55 11.25
CA SER A 150 2.19 6.59 11.04
C SER A 150 2.56 7.44 12.28
N PRO A 151 1.66 7.69 13.26
CA PRO A 151 2.06 8.38 14.49
C PRO A 151 3.06 7.58 15.33
N PHE A 152 3.00 6.25 15.32
CA PHE A 152 3.92 5.41 16.09
C PHE A 152 5.14 4.95 15.31
N GLU A 153 5.26 5.33 14.04
CA GLU A 153 6.39 4.98 13.19
C GLU A 153 7.73 5.34 13.86
N PHE A 154 8.67 4.39 13.84
CA PHE A 154 9.97 4.43 14.54
C PHE A 154 9.94 4.43 16.06
N SER A 155 8.76 4.38 16.69
CA SER A 155 8.67 4.20 18.13
C SER A 155 9.04 2.76 18.47
N ALA A 156 9.78 2.58 19.57
CA ALA A 156 10.17 1.25 20.02
C ALA A 156 8.94 0.32 20.11
N CYS A 157 9.03 -0.80 19.42
CA CYS A 157 7.98 -1.81 19.36
C CYS A 157 7.62 -2.32 20.76
N ARG A 158 6.36 -2.71 20.93
CA ARG A 158 5.80 -3.17 22.20
C ARG A 158 5.07 -4.49 21.99
N PHE A 159 5.04 -5.27 23.05
CA PHE A 159 4.30 -6.51 23.09
C PHE A 159 3.13 -6.36 24.04
N PRO A 160 1.99 -6.95 23.69
CA PRO A 160 0.96 -7.17 24.66
C PRO A 160 1.48 -8.02 25.84
N ARG A 161 0.87 -7.86 27.02
CA ARG A 161 1.28 -8.63 28.21
C ARG A 161 1.11 -10.13 27.96
N HIS A 162 2.00 -10.93 28.56
CA HIS A 162 2.00 -12.38 28.43
C HIS A 162 0.64 -12.97 28.80
N VAL A 163 0.09 -13.81 27.92
CA VAL A 163 -1.23 -14.41 28.07
C VAL A 163 -1.08 -15.85 28.51
N LEU A 164 -1.77 -16.19 29.61
CA LEU A 164 -1.71 -17.51 30.24
C LEU A 164 -2.65 -18.55 29.58
N HIS A 165 -3.70 -18.12 28.88
CA HIS A 165 -4.73 -18.99 28.29
C HIS A 165 -5.10 -18.56 26.85
N GLU A 166 -5.03 -19.50 25.90
CA GLU A 166 -5.25 -19.27 24.45
C GLU A 166 -6.70 -18.87 24.08
N ASN A 167 -7.69 -19.21 24.91
CA ASN A 167 -9.12 -18.94 24.65
C ASN A 167 -9.57 -17.52 25.06
N ASP A 168 -8.65 -16.69 25.54
CA ASP A 168 -8.91 -15.28 25.77
C ASP A 168 -8.67 -14.51 24.47
N MET A 169 -9.74 -14.25 23.71
CA MET A 169 -9.67 -13.27 22.61
C MET A 169 -8.98 -11.98 23.08
N LEU A 170 -7.90 -11.63 22.40
CA LEU A 170 -6.82 -10.86 23.01
C LEU A 170 -7.17 -9.39 23.24
N VAL A 171 -7.90 -8.77 22.31
CA VAL A 171 -8.18 -7.33 22.39
C VAL A 171 -9.18 -6.99 23.49
N ASP A 172 -10.36 -7.60 23.53
CA ASP A 172 -11.42 -7.22 24.49
C ASP A 172 -11.18 -7.71 25.92
N LYS A 173 -10.48 -8.83 26.10
CA LYS A 173 -10.29 -9.44 27.42
C LYS A 173 -8.99 -9.03 28.10
N ALA A 174 -7.89 -8.90 27.34
CA ALA A 174 -6.56 -8.71 27.92
C ALA A 174 -5.98 -7.32 27.64
N TRP A 175 -6.09 -6.83 26.40
CA TRP A 175 -5.24 -5.72 25.96
C TRP A 175 -5.93 -4.35 26.01
N LYS A 176 -7.22 -4.22 25.66
CA LYS A 176 -7.96 -2.94 25.81
C LYS A 176 -8.00 -2.43 27.24
N ASN A 177 -7.88 -3.33 28.21
CA ASN A 177 -7.84 -3.00 29.64
C ASN A 177 -6.43 -2.62 30.12
N ASP A 178 -5.41 -2.66 29.26
CA ASP A 178 -4.06 -2.20 29.56
C ASP A 178 -3.88 -0.74 29.05
N PRO A 179 -4.06 0.26 29.92
CA PRO A 179 -3.97 1.68 29.53
C PRO A 179 -2.56 2.09 29.09
N GLU A 180 -1.53 1.27 29.38
CA GLU A 180 -0.16 1.52 28.93
C GLU A 180 0.10 1.00 27.50
N PHE A 181 -0.80 0.15 26.97
CA PHE A 181 -0.68 -0.43 25.63
C PHE A 181 -1.53 0.33 24.60
N PHE A 182 -2.82 0.55 24.86
CA PHE A 182 -3.72 1.24 23.93
C PHE A 182 -3.70 2.77 24.12
N GLU A 183 -2.68 3.41 23.56
CA GLU A 183 -2.56 4.88 23.53
C GLU A 183 -3.38 5.49 22.38
N LEU A 184 -3.40 4.86 21.20
CA LEU A 184 -4.25 5.27 20.08
C LEU A 184 -5.59 4.53 20.13
N THR A 185 -6.68 5.30 20.25
CA THR A 185 -8.04 4.74 20.33
C THR A 185 -8.89 5.01 19.08
N SER A 186 -8.52 6.01 18.28
CA SER A 186 -9.21 6.35 17.02
C SER A 186 -8.35 7.31 16.18
N MET A 187 -8.72 7.49 14.91
CA MET A 187 -8.04 8.44 14.02
C MET A 187 -8.11 9.90 14.51
N SER A 188 -9.05 10.23 15.39
CA SER A 188 -9.21 11.56 15.97
C SER A 188 -8.52 11.73 17.34
N ASP A 189 -7.69 10.77 17.78
CA ASP A 189 -7.03 10.81 19.08
C ASP A 189 -5.93 11.88 19.16
N VAL A 190 -6.34 13.10 19.50
CA VAL A 190 -5.47 14.29 19.55
C VAL A 190 -4.22 14.06 20.41
N LYS A 191 -4.30 13.23 21.47
CA LYS A 191 -3.16 13.00 22.36
C LYS A 191 -2.01 12.34 21.63
N VAL A 192 -2.28 11.35 20.77
CA VAL A 192 -1.25 10.66 19.99
C VAL A 192 -0.71 11.58 18.90
N TRP A 193 -1.61 12.21 18.12
CA TRP A 193 -1.22 13.07 16.99
C TRP A 193 -0.41 14.30 17.37
N THR A 194 -0.60 14.83 18.59
CA THR A 194 0.10 16.01 19.09
C THR A 194 1.28 15.70 20.03
N ASN A 195 1.55 14.42 20.30
CA ASN A 195 2.65 14.04 21.19
C ASN A 195 4.00 14.29 20.48
N PRO A 196 4.89 15.12 21.05
CA PRO A 196 6.17 15.45 20.42
C PRO A 196 7.16 14.26 20.31
N ASN A 197 6.89 13.15 21.02
CA ASN A 197 7.69 11.93 20.91
C ASN A 197 7.18 10.97 19.81
N TYR A 198 6.01 11.27 19.24
CA TYR A 198 5.37 10.52 18.16
C TYR A 198 5.31 11.38 16.90
N ASN A 199 4.69 10.84 15.85
CA ASN A 199 4.33 11.55 14.64
C ASN A 199 5.54 12.27 14.02
N ARG A 200 6.60 11.50 13.75
CA ARG A 200 7.91 12.01 13.28
C ARG A 200 7.80 12.85 12.01
N PHE A 201 6.79 12.58 11.19
CA PHE A 201 6.53 13.29 9.94
C PHE A 201 5.67 14.55 10.12
N GLY A 202 5.11 14.80 11.30
CA GLY A 202 4.24 15.96 11.56
C GLY A 202 2.92 15.90 10.80
N LEU A 203 2.36 14.70 10.64
CA LEU A 203 1.14 14.44 9.91
C LEU A 203 -0.10 14.89 10.70
N LYS A 204 -1.14 15.26 9.97
CA LYS A 204 -2.48 15.49 10.51
C LYS A 204 -3.30 14.20 10.44
N PRO A 205 -4.35 14.06 11.26
CA PRO A 205 -5.29 12.94 11.18
C PRO A 205 -5.73 12.62 9.74
N GLY A 206 -5.53 11.37 9.33
CA GLY A 206 -5.88 10.86 8.00
C GLY A 206 -4.87 11.16 6.89
N GLN A 207 -3.82 11.95 7.14
CA GLN A 207 -2.70 12.03 6.20
C GLN A 207 -1.93 10.71 6.23
N TYR A 208 -1.49 10.29 5.04
CA TYR A 208 -0.87 9.01 4.78
C TYR A 208 0.55 9.16 4.21
N THR A 209 1.36 8.11 4.30
CA THR A 209 2.79 8.08 3.98
C THR A 209 3.05 7.48 2.59
N ASP A 210 4.19 6.82 2.39
CA ASP A 210 4.55 6.16 1.15
C ASP A 210 3.71 4.93 0.85
N ASP A 211 3.15 4.25 1.84
CA ASP A 211 2.31 3.06 1.66
C ASP A 211 1.12 3.37 0.75
N SER A 212 0.30 4.34 1.15
CA SER A 212 -0.88 4.76 0.40
C SER A 212 -0.49 5.51 -0.87
N SER A 213 0.55 6.37 -0.81
CA SER A 213 0.97 7.14 -1.99
C SER A 213 1.47 6.22 -3.11
N MET A 214 2.24 5.19 -2.77
CA MET A 214 2.69 4.18 -3.72
C MET A 214 1.55 3.23 -4.12
N ALA A 215 0.62 2.89 -3.22
CA ALA A 215 -0.58 2.13 -3.59
C ALA A 215 -1.43 2.88 -4.61
N LEU A 216 -1.59 4.20 -4.47
CA LEU A 216 -2.25 5.06 -5.45
C LEU A 216 -1.48 5.11 -6.79
N CYS A 217 -0.15 5.10 -6.76
CA CYS A 217 0.64 4.97 -7.99
C CYS A 217 0.42 3.62 -8.69
N VAL A 218 0.33 2.52 -7.94
CA VAL A 218 -0.01 1.19 -8.48
C VAL A 218 -1.43 1.18 -9.04
N LEU A 219 -2.39 1.80 -8.33
CA LEU A 219 -3.77 1.99 -8.80
C LEU A 219 -3.79 2.72 -10.14
N ASP A 220 -3.05 3.83 -10.28
CA ASP A 220 -3.04 4.63 -11.51
C ASP A 220 -2.39 3.88 -12.70
N THR A 221 -1.40 3.02 -12.45
CA THR A 221 -0.87 2.10 -13.48
C THR A 221 -1.98 1.21 -14.04
N PHE A 222 -2.86 0.69 -13.18
CA PHE A 222 -3.99 -0.14 -13.61
C PHE A 222 -5.15 0.66 -14.21
N VAL A 223 -5.45 1.85 -13.70
CA VAL A 223 -6.44 2.76 -14.32
C VAL A 223 -6.05 3.09 -15.75
N THR A 224 -4.75 3.27 -16.04
CA THR A 224 -4.26 3.48 -17.42
C THR A 224 -4.62 2.29 -18.31
N LYS A 225 -4.39 1.06 -17.83
CA LYS A 225 -4.74 -0.16 -18.57
C LYS A 225 -6.24 -0.30 -18.82
N VAL A 226 -7.07 0.07 -17.83
CA VAL A 226 -8.53 0.10 -17.98
C VAL A 226 -8.96 1.14 -19.01
N LEU A 227 -8.40 2.35 -18.97
CA LEU A 227 -8.71 3.39 -19.97
C LEU A 227 -8.29 2.97 -21.37
N ASP A 228 -7.15 2.31 -21.51
CA ASP A 228 -6.70 1.73 -22.79
C ASP A 228 -7.73 0.71 -23.30
N GLU A 229 -8.18 -0.19 -22.44
CA GLU A 229 -9.19 -1.20 -22.77
C GLU A 229 -10.54 -0.57 -23.20
N ILE A 230 -11.05 0.40 -22.43
CA ILE A 230 -12.31 1.10 -22.72
C ILE A 230 -12.19 1.85 -24.05
N TYR A 231 -11.07 2.55 -24.26
CA TYR A 231 -10.81 3.31 -25.49
C TYR A 231 -10.78 2.39 -26.71
N GLU A 232 -10.07 1.26 -26.61
CA GLU A 232 -9.97 0.28 -27.70
C GLU A 232 -11.33 -0.36 -28.01
N ARG A 233 -12.11 -0.75 -27.00
CA ARG A 233 -13.49 -1.24 -27.16
C ARG A 233 -14.39 -0.22 -27.84
N ALA A 234 -14.31 1.05 -27.43
CA ALA A 234 -15.12 2.11 -28.00
C ALA A 234 -14.73 2.43 -29.46
N CYS A 235 -13.46 2.26 -29.82
CA CYS A 235 -12.97 2.52 -31.18
C CYS A 235 -13.13 1.34 -32.15
N GLN A 236 -13.15 0.09 -31.65
CA GLN A 236 -13.19 -1.11 -32.48
C GLN A 236 -14.63 -1.62 -32.68
N LYS A 237 -14.92 -2.12 -33.89
CA LYS A 237 -16.24 -2.68 -34.25
C LYS A 237 -16.34 -4.20 -34.02
N ASP A 238 -15.23 -4.87 -33.74
CA ASP A 238 -15.17 -6.33 -33.59
C ASP A 238 -14.57 -6.71 -32.23
N GLU A 239 -15.46 -6.98 -31.26
CA GLU A 239 -15.11 -7.37 -29.90
C GLU A 239 -14.39 -8.72 -29.82
N SER A 240 -14.45 -9.55 -30.88
CA SER A 240 -13.88 -10.90 -30.89
C SER A 240 -12.34 -10.93 -30.96
N LEU A 241 -11.71 -9.78 -31.24
CA LEU A 241 -10.25 -9.63 -31.32
C LEU A 241 -9.61 -9.07 -30.05
N LEU A 242 -10.41 -8.74 -29.02
CA LEU A 242 -9.91 -8.18 -27.76
C LEU A 242 -9.56 -9.31 -26.77
N GLU A 243 -8.48 -10.05 -27.03
CA GLU A 243 -7.83 -10.85 -25.99
C GLU A 243 -7.01 -9.90 -25.11
N PHE A 244 -7.63 -9.37 -24.04
CA PHE A 244 -6.99 -8.37 -23.20
C PHE A 244 -6.03 -9.02 -22.20
N ASP A 245 -4.73 -8.96 -22.48
CA ASP A 245 -3.68 -9.23 -21.50
C ASP A 245 -3.54 -8.05 -20.53
N PHE A 246 -4.02 -8.25 -19.31
CA PHE A 246 -3.96 -7.26 -18.22
C PHE A 246 -2.59 -7.25 -17.52
N ASP A 247 -1.50 -7.55 -18.24
CA ASP A 247 -0.15 -7.27 -17.75
C ASP A 247 0.15 -5.76 -17.77
N PHE A 248 0.84 -5.27 -16.75
CA PHE A 248 1.24 -3.88 -16.61
C PHE A 248 2.71 -3.69 -16.95
N LYS A 249 3.09 -2.50 -17.40
CA LYS A 249 4.49 -2.16 -17.66
C LYS A 249 5.16 -1.67 -16.38
N GLY A 250 6.19 -2.40 -15.91
CA GLY A 250 6.91 -2.01 -14.69
C GLY A 250 7.54 -0.61 -14.77
N GLN A 251 7.91 -0.14 -15.98
CA GLN A 251 8.46 1.21 -16.15
C GLN A 251 7.44 2.31 -15.79
N ASP A 252 6.16 2.14 -16.15
CA ASP A 252 5.11 3.13 -15.84
C ASP A 252 4.96 3.29 -14.33
N MET A 253 4.89 2.16 -13.62
CA MET A 253 4.77 2.14 -12.16
C MET A 253 5.98 2.80 -11.48
N ARG A 254 7.21 2.46 -11.90
CA ARG A 254 8.44 3.06 -11.34
C ARG A 254 8.54 4.55 -11.63
N LEU A 255 8.05 4.99 -12.79
CA LEU A 255 7.99 6.41 -13.13
C LEU A 255 6.97 7.16 -12.25
N ARG A 256 5.83 6.55 -11.91
CA ARG A 256 4.88 7.12 -10.94
C ARG A 256 5.48 7.23 -9.55
N PHE A 257 6.26 6.24 -9.11
CA PHE A 257 6.99 6.33 -7.84
C PHE A 257 8.02 7.46 -7.83
N LEU A 258 8.74 7.69 -8.94
CA LEU A 258 9.62 8.86 -9.07
C LEU A 258 8.82 10.16 -8.96
N ASN A 259 7.66 10.24 -9.64
CA ASN A 259 6.84 11.44 -9.61
C ASN A 259 6.25 11.70 -8.23
N TRP A 260 5.88 10.66 -7.51
CA TRP A 260 5.46 10.77 -6.12
C TRP A 260 6.60 11.33 -5.29
N TRP A 261 7.77 10.70 -5.32
CA TRP A 261 8.87 11.09 -4.46
C TRP A 261 9.40 12.51 -4.72
N TYR A 262 9.54 12.90 -5.99
CA TYR A 262 10.17 14.18 -6.36
C TYR A 262 9.18 15.32 -6.63
N PHE A 263 7.94 15.02 -7.01
CA PHE A 263 6.95 16.04 -7.39
C PHE A 263 5.67 15.98 -6.53
N GLY A 264 5.55 15.06 -5.58
CA GLY A 264 4.38 14.96 -4.69
C GLY A 264 3.14 14.35 -5.34
N TYR A 265 3.29 13.66 -6.48
CA TYR A 265 2.19 12.92 -7.10
C TYR A 265 1.57 11.92 -6.10
N ASN A 266 0.24 11.89 -5.98
CA ASN A 266 -0.50 11.04 -5.04
C ASN A 266 -0.15 11.21 -3.53
N ASN A 267 0.50 12.31 -3.11
CA ASN A 267 0.74 12.56 -1.68
C ASN A 267 -0.54 13.03 -0.93
N ALA A 268 -0.51 13.02 0.40
CA ALA A 268 -1.59 13.49 1.27
C ALA A 268 -1.54 15.00 1.60
N PHE A 269 -0.56 15.73 1.06
CA PHE A 269 -0.25 17.11 1.49
C PHE A 269 -0.88 18.17 0.59
N GLY A 270 -1.51 17.76 -0.51
CA GLY A 270 -2.03 18.67 -1.51
C GLY A 270 -2.97 19.76 -0.96
N LYS A 271 -3.80 19.39 0.01
CA LYS A 271 -4.79 20.27 0.66
C LYS A 271 -4.29 20.87 1.99
N ASP A 272 -3.04 20.62 2.39
CA ASP A 272 -2.51 21.10 3.66
C ASP A 272 -1.94 22.52 3.54
N GLU A 273 -2.72 23.52 3.93
CA GLU A 273 -2.31 24.93 3.91
C GLU A 273 -1.20 25.25 4.92
N THR A 274 -1.03 24.43 5.97
CA THR A 274 -0.04 24.68 7.04
C THR A 274 1.30 24.03 6.78
N ASN A 275 1.33 23.03 5.89
CA ASN A 275 2.53 22.42 5.37
C ASN A 275 2.51 22.58 3.85
N PRO A 276 2.82 23.79 3.32
CA PRO A 276 2.72 24.11 1.91
C PRO A 276 3.84 23.46 1.08
N GLY A 277 4.35 22.30 1.51
CA GLY A 277 5.27 21.45 0.78
C GLY A 277 4.62 20.87 -0.48
N ALA A 278 4.24 21.76 -1.40
CA ALA A 278 4.01 21.47 -2.80
C ALA A 278 5.30 20.83 -3.36
N GLY A 279 5.32 19.49 -3.44
CA GLY A 279 6.50 18.68 -3.77
C GLY A 279 7.14 17.93 -2.59
N SER A 280 6.43 17.75 -1.47
CA SER A 280 6.90 16.94 -0.35
C SER A 280 6.29 15.54 -0.36
N SER A 281 7.14 14.52 -0.20
CA SER A 281 6.75 13.14 0.11
C SER A 281 7.54 12.69 1.33
N CYS A 282 7.05 11.68 2.04
CA CYS A 282 7.65 11.14 3.25
C CYS A 282 7.64 9.60 3.22
N GLY A 283 8.36 8.95 4.13
CA GLY A 283 8.34 7.49 4.30
C GLY A 283 9.27 6.67 3.41
N LEU A 284 9.82 7.21 2.31
CA LEU A 284 10.59 6.42 1.32
C LEU A 284 11.68 5.50 1.92
N GLY A 285 11.42 4.20 1.83
CA GLY A 285 12.36 3.15 2.22
C GLY A 285 13.62 3.02 1.34
N GLY A 286 14.67 2.43 1.92
CA GLY A 286 15.99 2.28 1.28
C GLY A 286 15.99 1.45 -0.01
N ASN A 287 15.26 0.33 -0.05
CA ASN A 287 15.12 -0.51 -1.25
C ASN A 287 14.49 0.26 -2.41
N ILE A 288 13.42 1.01 -2.12
CA ILE A 288 12.70 1.81 -3.11
C ILE A 288 13.63 2.90 -3.63
N LYS A 289 14.31 3.64 -2.74
CA LYS A 289 15.31 4.66 -3.13
C LYS A 289 16.36 4.10 -4.09
N GLN A 290 16.91 2.92 -3.81
CA GLN A 290 17.89 2.28 -4.70
C GLN A 290 17.29 1.92 -6.06
N SER A 291 16.08 1.36 -6.10
CA SER A 291 15.37 1.09 -7.35
C SER A 291 15.13 2.37 -8.15
N LEU A 292 14.69 3.46 -7.52
CA LEU A 292 14.46 4.73 -8.21
C LEU A 292 15.76 5.28 -8.80
N LEU A 293 16.87 5.24 -8.05
CA LEU A 293 18.19 5.68 -8.55
C LEU A 293 18.71 4.80 -9.70
N GLU A 294 18.42 3.50 -9.69
CA GLU A 294 18.74 2.60 -10.81
C GLU A 294 17.89 2.92 -12.04
N PHE A 295 16.58 3.10 -11.87
CA PHE A 295 15.66 3.46 -12.95
C PHE A 295 16.05 4.77 -13.64
N MET A 296 16.48 5.77 -12.85
CA MET A 296 16.94 7.05 -13.36
C MET A 296 18.21 6.94 -14.23
N LYS A 297 19.03 5.91 -14.00
CA LYS A 297 20.22 5.63 -14.81
C LYS A 297 19.87 4.81 -16.05
N ASN A 298 18.90 3.90 -15.94
CA ASN A 298 18.43 3.05 -17.03
C ASN A 298 16.93 2.73 -16.87
N SER A 299 16.09 3.39 -17.66
CA SER A 299 14.63 3.21 -17.59
C SER A 299 14.10 2.02 -18.38
N ASN A 300 14.96 1.23 -19.04
CA ASN A 300 14.49 0.13 -19.87
C ASN A 300 13.95 -1.05 -19.06
N ASN A 301 14.40 -1.22 -17.81
CA ASN A 301 14.05 -2.36 -16.98
C ASN A 301 12.68 -2.21 -16.30
N GLU A 302 11.80 -3.18 -16.49
CA GLU A 302 10.51 -3.26 -15.78
C GLU A 302 10.68 -3.57 -14.29
N VAL A 303 11.63 -4.44 -13.97
CA VAL A 303 11.97 -4.86 -12.61
C VAL A 303 13.30 -4.24 -12.20
N THR A 304 13.49 -4.03 -10.91
CA THR A 304 14.76 -3.45 -10.43
C THR A 304 15.88 -4.48 -10.46
N LEU A 305 17.08 -4.00 -10.80
CA LEU A 305 18.32 -4.75 -10.65
C LEU A 305 19.11 -4.29 -9.41
N ALA A 306 18.59 -3.34 -8.65
CA ALA A 306 19.21 -2.83 -7.44
C ALA A 306 18.88 -3.70 -6.22
N GLY A 307 19.83 -3.80 -5.30
CA GLY A 307 19.76 -4.68 -4.13
C GLY A 307 20.19 -6.12 -4.45
N ASP A 308 19.80 -7.04 -3.59
CA ASP A 308 20.04 -8.47 -3.75
C ASP A 308 18.78 -9.29 -3.41
N SER A 309 18.82 -10.59 -3.70
CA SER A 309 17.70 -11.52 -3.48
C SER A 309 17.38 -11.76 -2.00
N ASN A 310 18.24 -11.30 -1.09
CA ASN A 310 18.11 -11.50 0.35
C ASN A 310 17.60 -10.24 1.08
N THR A 311 17.54 -9.10 0.38
CA THR A 311 17.05 -7.83 0.91
C THR A 311 15.55 -7.68 0.62
N SER A 312 14.73 -8.17 1.53
CA SER A 312 13.27 -8.24 1.38
C SER A 312 12.55 -7.28 2.34
N GLY A 313 12.65 -5.97 2.09
CA GLY A 313 11.84 -4.98 2.80
C GLY A 313 10.33 -5.14 2.53
N ASN A 314 9.49 -4.68 3.46
CA ASN A 314 8.02 -4.77 3.37
C ASN A 314 7.38 -3.81 2.34
N GLY A 315 8.16 -2.90 1.74
CA GLY A 315 7.65 -1.80 0.93
C GLY A 315 6.85 -2.19 -0.32
N SER A 316 6.90 -3.45 -0.77
CA SER A 316 5.99 -3.96 -1.81
C SER A 316 4.70 -4.57 -1.26
N LEU A 317 4.71 -5.14 -0.04
CA LEU A 317 3.50 -5.66 0.61
C LEU A 317 2.55 -4.53 0.98
N MET A 318 3.09 -3.44 1.52
CA MET A 318 2.30 -2.30 2.02
C MET A 318 1.44 -1.61 0.94
N ARG A 319 1.74 -1.83 -0.34
CA ARG A 319 1.07 -1.22 -1.50
C ARG A 319 0.38 -2.20 -2.45
N ASN A 320 0.16 -3.45 -2.03
CA ASN A 320 -0.24 -4.55 -2.91
C ASN A 320 -1.73 -4.54 -3.30
N SER A 321 -2.61 -3.89 -2.52
CA SER A 321 -4.07 -4.00 -2.68
C SER A 321 -4.63 -3.72 -4.08
N PRO A 322 -4.14 -2.76 -4.89
CA PRO A 322 -4.70 -2.54 -6.22
C PRO A 322 -4.48 -3.73 -7.15
N VAL A 323 -3.37 -4.46 -6.97
CA VAL A 323 -3.09 -5.70 -7.71
C VAL A 323 -4.17 -6.74 -7.43
N ALA A 324 -4.62 -6.87 -6.18
CA ALA A 324 -5.67 -7.81 -5.84
C ALA A 324 -7.05 -7.34 -6.33
N VAL A 325 -7.35 -6.03 -6.23
CA VAL A 325 -8.66 -5.46 -6.61
C VAL A 325 -8.91 -5.55 -8.11
N VAL A 326 -7.91 -5.23 -8.93
CA VAL A 326 -8.10 -5.18 -10.39
C VAL A 326 -8.44 -6.53 -10.99
N CYS A 327 -8.15 -7.60 -10.25
CA CYS A 327 -8.35 -8.97 -10.66
C CYS A 327 -9.79 -9.46 -10.54
N PHE A 328 -10.67 -8.75 -9.83
CA PHE A 328 -12.02 -9.25 -9.59
C PHE A 328 -12.91 -9.29 -10.84
N LYS A 329 -12.59 -8.51 -11.89
CA LYS A 329 -13.20 -8.74 -13.22
C LYS A 329 -12.79 -10.09 -13.82
N TYR A 330 -11.53 -10.48 -13.67
CA TYR A 330 -10.93 -11.67 -14.30
C TYR A 330 -11.27 -12.98 -13.58
N ILE A 331 -11.40 -12.95 -12.26
CA ILE A 331 -11.64 -14.14 -11.42
C ILE A 331 -13.17 -14.38 -11.25
N SER A 332 -13.98 -13.93 -12.19
CA SER A 332 -15.44 -14.11 -12.17
C SER A 332 -15.88 -15.57 -12.43
N SER A 333 -14.95 -16.43 -12.87
CA SER A 333 -15.14 -17.89 -12.92
C SER A 333 -14.30 -18.56 -11.83
N HIS A 334 -14.82 -19.58 -11.15
CA HIS A 334 -14.16 -20.35 -10.08
C HIS A 334 -12.95 -21.19 -10.57
N SER A 335 -12.24 -20.72 -11.59
CA SER A 335 -11.05 -21.35 -12.15
C SER A 335 -9.81 -21.01 -11.31
N THR A 336 -8.89 -21.96 -11.19
CA THR A 336 -7.59 -21.78 -10.53
C THR A 336 -6.58 -21.02 -11.38
N GLU A 337 -6.77 -21.01 -12.71
CA GLU A 337 -5.86 -20.36 -13.66
C GLU A 337 -5.82 -18.82 -13.51
N PRO A 338 -6.96 -18.11 -13.32
CA PRO A 338 -6.97 -16.69 -13.01
C PRO A 338 -6.20 -16.31 -11.74
N LEU A 339 -6.32 -17.07 -10.64
CA LEU A 339 -5.65 -16.73 -9.38
C LEU A 339 -4.12 -16.78 -9.51
N GLU A 340 -3.57 -17.78 -10.21
CA GLU A 340 -2.12 -17.87 -10.44
C GLU A 340 -1.60 -16.72 -11.30
N LYS A 341 -2.35 -16.29 -12.34
CA LYS A 341 -1.98 -15.12 -13.16
C LYS A 341 -1.86 -13.86 -12.29
N VAL A 342 -2.77 -13.72 -11.34
CA VAL A 342 -2.86 -12.56 -10.45
C VAL A 342 -1.76 -12.58 -9.38
N MET A 343 -1.44 -13.76 -8.85
CA MET A 343 -0.25 -13.92 -8.00
C MET A 343 1.04 -13.61 -8.78
N LYS A 344 1.19 -14.04 -10.03
CA LYS A 344 2.35 -13.66 -10.86
C LYS A 344 2.44 -12.15 -11.07
N MET A 345 1.31 -11.46 -11.24
CA MET A 345 1.25 -10.01 -11.31
C MET A 345 1.71 -9.37 -9.99
N ALA A 346 1.31 -9.90 -8.84
CA ALA A 346 1.77 -9.45 -7.52
C ALA A 346 3.29 -9.67 -7.31
N TYR A 347 3.81 -10.80 -7.78
CA TYR A 347 5.24 -11.07 -7.79
C TYR A 347 5.99 -10.02 -8.64
N LYS A 348 5.55 -9.79 -9.89
CA LYS A 348 6.12 -8.76 -10.78
C LYS A 348 6.06 -7.36 -10.16
N HIS A 349 4.93 -7.01 -9.54
CA HIS A 349 4.72 -5.75 -8.81
C HIS A 349 5.79 -5.55 -7.73
N SER A 350 6.07 -6.56 -6.92
CA SER A 350 7.13 -6.49 -5.91
C SER A 350 8.50 -6.25 -6.54
N LYS A 351 8.82 -7.01 -7.60
CA LYS A 351 10.11 -6.92 -8.32
C LYS A 351 10.36 -5.57 -8.98
N THR A 352 9.38 -4.68 -9.12
CA THR A 352 9.61 -3.30 -9.61
C THR A 352 10.52 -2.49 -8.70
N THR A 353 10.55 -2.76 -7.39
CA THR A 353 11.43 -2.07 -6.43
C THR A 353 12.18 -2.95 -5.45
N HIS A 354 11.83 -4.24 -5.34
CA HIS A 354 12.47 -5.17 -4.42
C HIS A 354 13.06 -6.37 -5.17
N GLN A 355 14.38 -6.56 -5.08
CA GLN A 355 15.01 -7.80 -5.56
C GLN A 355 14.75 -9.00 -4.65
N GLY A 356 14.41 -8.78 -3.37
CA GLY A 356 14.14 -9.85 -2.41
C GLY A 356 13.04 -10.82 -2.85
N GLU A 357 13.35 -12.12 -2.89
CA GLU A 357 12.40 -13.16 -3.31
C GLU A 357 11.28 -13.36 -2.30
N GLU A 358 11.58 -13.26 -1.00
CA GLU A 358 10.57 -13.37 0.05
C GLU A 358 9.55 -12.24 -0.06
N ALA A 359 9.98 -11.00 -0.31
CA ALA A 359 9.05 -9.88 -0.51
C ALA A 359 8.09 -10.13 -1.69
N ALA A 360 8.59 -10.73 -2.78
CA ALA A 360 7.78 -11.04 -3.95
C ALA A 360 6.79 -12.20 -3.71
N GLU A 361 7.24 -13.28 -3.09
CA GLU A 361 6.37 -14.41 -2.72
C GLU A 361 5.34 -14.04 -1.64
N LEU A 362 5.67 -13.11 -0.74
CA LEU A 362 4.71 -12.59 0.23
C LEU A 362 3.67 -11.65 -0.41
N CYS A 363 3.98 -10.94 -1.50
CA CYS A 363 2.96 -10.24 -2.29
C CYS A 363 2.00 -11.23 -2.96
N ARG A 364 2.49 -12.41 -3.39
CA ARG A 364 1.61 -13.50 -3.86
C ARG A 364 0.69 -13.99 -2.73
N LEU A 365 1.26 -14.25 -1.56
CA LEU A 365 0.50 -14.71 -0.39
C LEU A 365 -0.58 -13.70 0.01
N LEU A 366 -0.23 -12.41 0.10
CA LEU A 366 -1.18 -11.34 0.41
C LEU A 366 -2.32 -11.30 -0.61
N THR A 367 -1.99 -11.43 -1.89
CA THR A 367 -2.98 -11.47 -2.98
C THR A 367 -3.87 -12.70 -2.87
N PHE A 368 -3.31 -13.87 -2.57
CA PHE A 368 -4.08 -15.10 -2.33
C PHE A 368 -5.09 -14.91 -1.19
N ILE A 369 -4.64 -14.38 -0.05
CA ILE A 369 -5.49 -14.11 1.13
C ILE A 369 -6.62 -13.15 0.77
N VAL A 370 -6.30 -12.01 0.15
CA VAL A 370 -7.30 -11.00 -0.22
C VAL A 370 -8.32 -11.55 -1.22
N VAL A 371 -7.87 -12.26 -2.25
CA VAL A 371 -8.80 -12.83 -3.26
C VAL A 371 -9.72 -13.87 -2.61
N LYS A 372 -9.18 -14.74 -1.75
CA LYS A 372 -9.99 -15.72 -0.99
C LYS A 372 -11.03 -15.02 -0.11
N ALA A 373 -10.66 -13.96 0.59
CA ALA A 373 -11.57 -13.20 1.44
C ALA A 373 -12.71 -12.55 0.64
N VAL A 374 -12.37 -11.86 -0.45
CA VAL A 374 -13.35 -11.15 -1.29
C VAL A 374 -14.32 -12.13 -1.96
N LYS A 375 -13.83 -13.28 -2.43
CA LYS A 375 -14.61 -14.32 -3.11
C LYS A 375 -15.33 -15.30 -2.17
N ALA A 376 -15.15 -15.17 -0.85
CA ALA A 376 -15.85 -16.03 0.09
C ALA A 376 -17.37 -15.88 -0.05
N GLU A 377 -18.11 -16.97 0.20
CA GLU A 377 -19.55 -17.02 -0.03
C GLU A 377 -20.28 -15.85 0.64
N VAL A 378 -21.31 -15.34 -0.05
CA VAL A 378 -22.10 -14.18 0.42
C VAL A 378 -22.80 -14.45 1.75
N THR A 379 -23.08 -15.73 2.03
CA THR A 379 -23.68 -16.22 3.28
C THR A 379 -22.70 -16.28 4.45
N HIS A 380 -21.39 -16.28 4.20
CA HIS A 380 -20.39 -16.35 5.26
C HIS A 380 -20.31 -15.05 6.05
N SER A 381 -20.39 -15.16 7.38
CA SER A 381 -20.03 -14.06 8.28
C SER A 381 -18.54 -13.74 8.15
N PRO A 382 -18.09 -12.53 8.53
CA PRO A 382 -16.66 -12.19 8.51
C PRO A 382 -15.78 -13.18 9.29
N GLN A 383 -16.28 -13.74 10.40
CA GLN A 383 -15.56 -14.75 11.17
C GLN A 383 -15.43 -16.08 10.40
N GLN A 384 -16.46 -16.49 9.66
CA GLN A 384 -16.39 -17.67 8.79
C GLN A 384 -15.43 -17.44 7.62
N VAL A 385 -15.41 -16.24 7.03
CA VAL A 385 -14.43 -15.85 5.99
C VAL A 385 -13.00 -15.91 6.54
N LYS A 386 -12.78 -15.32 7.73
CA LYS A 386 -11.49 -15.38 8.43
C LYS A 386 -11.04 -16.83 8.63
N GLN A 387 -11.92 -17.67 9.17
CA GLN A 387 -11.63 -19.08 9.42
C GLN A 387 -11.28 -19.82 8.12
N GLN A 388 -12.05 -19.62 7.06
CA GLN A 388 -11.81 -20.23 5.75
C GLN A 388 -10.42 -19.88 5.20
N ILE A 389 -9.98 -18.63 5.34
CA ILE A 389 -8.64 -18.21 4.89
C ILE A 389 -7.55 -18.99 5.64
N PHE A 390 -7.64 -19.05 6.97
CA PHE A 390 -6.64 -19.76 7.78
C PHE A 390 -6.67 -21.27 7.56
N ASP A 391 -7.84 -21.86 7.31
CA ASP A 391 -7.95 -23.26 6.90
C ASP A 391 -7.29 -23.49 5.54
N SER A 392 -7.52 -22.64 4.54
CA SER A 392 -6.82 -22.71 3.24
C SER A 392 -5.29 -22.61 3.36
N LEU A 393 -4.77 -21.78 4.27
CA LEU A 393 -3.33 -21.70 4.54
C LEU A 393 -2.80 -22.99 5.19
N ARG A 394 -3.54 -23.54 6.16
CA ARG A 394 -3.18 -24.79 6.86
C ARG A 394 -3.21 -26.01 5.93
N ASP A 395 -4.22 -26.07 5.06
CA ASP A 395 -4.43 -27.16 4.12
C ASP A 395 -3.45 -27.11 2.94
N GLY A 396 -2.64 -26.06 2.85
CA GLY A 396 -1.57 -25.94 1.86
C GLY A 396 -2.06 -25.53 0.48
N GLU A 397 -3.18 -24.81 0.39
CA GLU A 397 -3.70 -24.29 -0.87
C GLU A 397 -2.78 -23.22 -1.50
N PHE A 398 -2.01 -22.51 -0.68
CA PHE A 398 -0.91 -21.66 -1.12
C PHE A 398 0.42 -22.39 -0.95
N VAL A 399 1.25 -22.38 -2.00
CA VAL A 399 2.58 -22.96 -1.98
C VAL A 399 3.57 -22.00 -2.61
N SER A 400 4.65 -21.72 -1.89
CA SER A 400 5.80 -20.97 -2.38
C SER A 400 6.93 -21.91 -2.81
N THR A 401 7.78 -21.46 -3.72
CA THR A 401 9.06 -22.13 -3.99
C THR A 401 10.08 -21.93 -2.86
N LEU A 402 9.85 -20.94 -1.97
CA LEU A 402 10.73 -20.63 -0.85
C LEU A 402 10.33 -21.40 0.40
N PRO A 403 11.23 -22.21 0.99
CA PRO A 403 10.95 -22.90 2.25
C PRO A 403 10.57 -21.96 3.39
N SER A 404 11.19 -20.78 3.46
CA SER A 404 10.91 -19.77 4.49
C SER A 404 9.46 -19.29 4.46
N VAL A 405 8.96 -18.92 3.28
CA VAL A 405 7.56 -18.50 3.09
C VAL A 405 6.60 -19.64 3.43
N ASN A 406 6.92 -20.88 3.06
CA ASN A 406 6.10 -22.03 3.44
C ASN A 406 6.07 -22.28 4.96
N CYS A 407 7.18 -22.06 5.67
CA CYS A 407 7.20 -22.08 7.14
C CYS A 407 6.29 -20.99 7.72
N LEU A 408 6.34 -19.76 7.17
CA LEU A 408 5.45 -18.68 7.58
C LEU A 408 3.98 -19.02 7.34
N VAL A 409 3.61 -19.50 6.16
CA VAL A 409 2.22 -19.87 5.83
C VAL A 409 1.67 -20.90 6.83
N LYS A 410 2.51 -21.83 7.27
CA LYS A 410 2.13 -22.91 8.20
C LYS A 410 2.31 -22.55 9.68
N SER A 411 2.68 -21.31 10.00
CA SER A 411 2.99 -20.85 11.36
C SER A 411 4.09 -21.69 12.04
N GLN A 412 5.27 -21.80 11.41
CA GLN A 412 6.35 -22.68 11.85
C GLN A 412 7.66 -21.92 12.11
N VAL A 413 8.52 -22.52 12.94
CA VAL A 413 9.91 -22.10 13.09
C VAL A 413 10.73 -22.68 11.94
N GLU A 414 11.40 -21.82 11.19
CA GLU A 414 12.27 -22.25 10.09
C GLU A 414 13.61 -22.76 10.62
N ASN A 415 14.07 -23.91 10.12
CA ASN A 415 15.38 -24.50 10.42
C ASN A 415 15.73 -24.61 11.93
N ASN A 416 14.72 -24.69 12.80
CA ASN A 416 14.86 -24.63 14.26
C ASN A 416 15.49 -23.33 14.80
N ASP A 417 15.55 -22.25 14.01
CA ASP A 417 15.99 -20.93 14.44
C ASP A 417 14.82 -20.15 15.07
N ALA A 418 14.52 -20.49 16.33
CA ALA A 418 13.47 -19.84 17.11
C ALA A 418 13.79 -18.36 17.45
N THR A 419 15.03 -17.92 17.22
CA THR A 419 15.53 -16.58 17.54
C THR A 419 15.40 -15.60 16.37
N GLY A 420 15.82 -16.00 15.17
CA GLY A 420 15.87 -15.16 13.97
C GLY A 420 14.76 -15.42 12.95
N ARG A 421 14.22 -16.65 12.92
CA ARG A 421 13.32 -17.16 11.88
C ARG A 421 12.10 -17.89 12.45
N ASN A 422 11.56 -17.34 13.54
CA ASN A 422 10.32 -17.81 14.15
C ASN A 422 9.10 -17.16 13.47
N TRP A 423 8.37 -17.95 12.69
CA TRP A 423 7.15 -17.52 12.01
C TRP A 423 5.89 -18.10 12.66
N ASN A 424 5.96 -18.52 13.92
CA ASN A 424 4.83 -19.13 14.63
C ASN A 424 3.80 -18.08 15.10
N TRP A 425 3.17 -17.38 14.16
CA TRP A 425 2.17 -16.33 14.43
C TRP A 425 0.88 -16.85 15.10
N LEU A 426 0.64 -18.16 15.11
CA LEU A 426 -0.42 -18.78 15.92
C LEU A 426 -0.09 -18.81 17.41
N ASP A 427 1.15 -18.66 17.83
CA ASP A 427 1.48 -18.53 19.25
C ASP A 427 0.79 -17.28 19.82
N VAL A 428 -0.03 -17.44 20.85
CA VAL A 428 -0.70 -16.33 21.53
C VAL A 428 0.29 -15.33 22.13
N ASN A 429 1.51 -15.80 22.40
CA ASN A 429 2.64 -15.02 22.89
C ASN A 429 3.69 -14.79 21.80
N TYR A 430 3.29 -14.79 20.52
CA TYR A 430 4.18 -14.48 19.41
C TYR A 430 4.90 -13.14 19.67
N LYS A 431 6.22 -13.16 19.49
CA LYS A 431 7.09 -11.99 19.63
C LYS A 431 7.89 -11.81 18.37
N PHE A 432 8.26 -10.57 18.11
CA PHE A 432 9.22 -10.24 17.07
C PHE A 432 10.56 -10.89 17.40
N CYS A 433 11.36 -11.12 16.36
CA CYS A 433 12.71 -11.59 16.50
C CYS A 433 13.49 -10.71 17.48
N GLU A 434 13.98 -11.32 18.56
CA GLU A 434 14.65 -10.61 19.64
C GLU A 434 15.90 -9.86 19.13
N ASP A 435 16.66 -10.48 18.24
CA ASP A 435 17.84 -9.84 17.63
C ASP A 435 17.46 -8.57 16.85
N ARG A 436 16.31 -8.55 16.17
CA ARG A 436 15.83 -7.38 15.43
C ARG A 436 15.31 -6.29 16.38
N VAL A 437 14.60 -6.68 17.44
CA VAL A 437 14.16 -5.77 18.51
C VAL A 437 15.36 -5.12 19.20
N GLN A 438 16.39 -5.89 19.51
CA GLN A 438 17.61 -5.38 20.15
C GLN A 438 18.42 -4.48 19.19
N LYS A 439 18.44 -4.81 17.89
CA LYS A 439 19.17 -4.04 16.88
C LYS A 439 18.50 -2.69 16.60
N ASP A 440 17.21 -2.69 16.33
CA ASP A 440 16.42 -1.49 16.08
C ASP A 440 14.93 -1.74 16.37
N PRO A 441 14.46 -1.43 17.60
CA PRO A 441 13.08 -1.68 17.99
C PRO A 441 12.09 -0.78 17.23
N GLY A 442 12.54 0.32 16.64
CA GLY A 442 11.71 1.21 15.82
C GLY A 442 11.51 0.70 14.39
N TYR A 443 12.29 -0.29 13.95
CA TYR A 443 12.21 -0.88 12.60
C TYR A 443 11.68 -2.32 12.59
N CYS A 444 11.15 -2.80 13.73
CA CYS A 444 10.50 -4.11 13.79
C CYS A 444 9.25 -4.11 12.90
N GLY A 445 9.19 -5.06 11.94
CA GLY A 445 8.16 -5.06 10.89
C GLY A 445 8.69 -4.64 9.51
N SER A 446 9.85 -3.97 9.42
CA SER A 446 10.42 -3.54 8.13
C SER A 446 10.89 -4.65 7.22
N TYR A 447 11.15 -5.82 7.79
CA TYR A 447 11.40 -7.04 7.03
C TYR A 447 10.08 -7.67 6.61
N ALA A 448 9.91 -7.98 5.32
CA ALA A 448 8.64 -8.46 4.77
C ALA A 448 8.06 -9.69 5.48
N MET A 449 8.91 -10.65 5.89
CA MET A 449 8.45 -11.82 6.64
C MET A 449 7.93 -11.45 8.04
N ASP A 450 8.57 -10.47 8.71
CA ASP A 450 8.05 -9.95 9.98
C ASP A 450 6.69 -9.29 9.75
N ALA A 451 6.59 -8.35 8.79
CA ALA A 451 5.33 -7.67 8.49
C ALA A 451 4.17 -8.64 8.24
N MET A 452 4.40 -9.68 7.42
CA MET A 452 3.36 -10.65 7.13
C MET A 452 3.02 -11.51 8.37
N ALA A 453 4.02 -12.00 9.11
CA ALA A 453 3.75 -12.81 10.31
C ALA A 453 2.98 -12.01 11.37
N MET A 454 3.35 -10.74 11.56
CA MET A 454 2.64 -9.79 12.43
C MET A 454 1.21 -9.56 11.96
N ALA A 455 1.02 -9.36 10.65
CA ALA A 455 -0.31 -9.15 10.10
C ALA A 455 -1.21 -10.38 10.30
N LEU A 456 -0.69 -11.58 10.05
CA LEU A 456 -1.43 -12.83 10.28
C LEU A 456 -1.76 -13.03 11.76
N HIS A 457 -0.82 -12.77 12.68
CA HIS A 457 -1.05 -12.82 14.12
C HIS A 457 -2.20 -11.88 14.54
N ASN A 458 -2.12 -10.61 14.14
CA ASN A 458 -3.09 -9.59 14.52
C ASN A 458 -4.48 -9.87 13.94
N ILE A 459 -4.57 -10.35 12.70
CA ILE A 459 -5.84 -10.76 12.10
C ILE A 459 -6.41 -11.99 12.80
N TYR A 460 -5.58 -12.99 13.13
CA TYR A 460 -6.04 -14.22 13.78
C TYR A 460 -6.71 -13.91 15.12
N TYR A 461 -6.09 -13.04 15.92
CA TYR A 461 -6.50 -12.72 17.28
C TYR A 461 -7.45 -11.52 17.44
N THR A 462 -7.96 -10.97 16.35
CA THR A 462 -9.01 -9.93 16.34
C THR A 462 -10.23 -10.38 15.55
N ASP A 463 -11.41 -9.88 15.91
CA ASP A 463 -12.70 -10.29 15.30
C ASP A 463 -13.44 -9.16 14.57
N ASN A 464 -12.82 -7.98 14.48
CA ASN A 464 -13.33 -6.84 13.72
C ASN A 464 -12.19 -5.98 13.18
N PHE A 465 -12.51 -5.14 12.20
CA PHE A 465 -11.55 -4.28 11.51
C PHE A 465 -10.87 -3.27 12.45
N THR A 466 -11.66 -2.57 13.27
CA THR A 466 -11.17 -1.53 14.18
C THR A 466 -10.12 -2.09 15.14
N ASP A 467 -10.40 -3.24 15.75
CA ASP A 467 -9.48 -3.88 16.69
C ASP A 467 -8.21 -4.36 16.02
N ALA A 468 -8.30 -4.90 14.79
CA ALA A 468 -7.13 -5.31 14.02
C ALA A 468 -6.16 -4.14 13.76
N ILE A 469 -6.71 -3.00 13.33
CA ILE A 469 -5.93 -1.78 13.08
C ILE A 469 -5.35 -1.21 14.37
N LEU A 470 -6.18 -1.03 15.41
CA LEU A 470 -5.74 -0.41 16.66
C LEU A 470 -4.72 -1.28 17.38
N LEU A 471 -4.89 -2.60 17.40
CA LEU A 471 -3.88 -3.53 17.92
C LEU A 471 -2.55 -3.30 17.21
N THR A 472 -2.57 -3.36 15.88
CA THR A 472 -1.36 -3.28 15.07
C THR A 472 -0.63 -1.95 15.25
N ALA A 473 -1.36 -0.83 15.20
CA ALA A 473 -0.77 0.49 15.41
C ALA A 473 -0.13 0.62 16.81
N ASN A 474 -0.81 0.14 17.85
CA ASN A 474 -0.28 0.23 19.22
C ASN A 474 0.89 -0.74 19.51
N MET A 475 1.17 -1.72 18.64
CA MET A 475 2.40 -2.54 18.71
C MET A 475 3.65 -1.77 18.28
N ARG A 476 3.50 -0.66 17.54
CA ARG A 476 4.61 0.21 17.09
C ARG A 476 5.67 -0.52 16.25
N GLY A 477 6.87 0.05 16.15
CA GLY A 477 7.90 -0.39 15.21
C GLY A 477 7.70 0.30 13.86
N ASP A 478 7.77 -0.50 12.80
CA ASP A 478 7.37 -0.13 11.44
C ASP A 478 5.83 -0.26 11.35
N SER A 479 5.18 0.69 11.99
CA SER A 479 3.78 0.62 12.38
C SER A 479 2.86 0.97 11.23
N ASP A 480 3.23 1.92 10.37
CA ASP A 480 2.42 2.28 9.21
C ASP A 480 2.35 1.10 8.23
N SER A 481 3.48 0.49 7.90
CA SER A 481 3.58 -0.64 6.97
C SER A 481 2.82 -1.87 7.45
N VAL A 482 3.01 -2.28 8.70
CA VAL A 482 2.31 -3.47 9.20
C VAL A 482 0.82 -3.19 9.32
N ALA A 483 0.42 -2.00 9.78
CA ALA A 483 -1.00 -1.62 9.84
C ALA A 483 -1.62 -1.53 8.44
N ALA A 484 -0.90 -1.05 7.43
CA ALA A 484 -1.34 -1.04 6.04
C ALA A 484 -1.56 -2.47 5.50
N VAL A 485 -0.65 -3.41 5.77
CA VAL A 485 -0.83 -4.83 5.41
C VAL A 485 -2.02 -5.45 6.15
N VAL A 486 -2.17 -5.19 7.44
CA VAL A 486 -3.34 -5.64 8.23
C VAL A 486 -4.63 -5.04 7.66
N GLY A 487 -4.63 -3.76 7.29
CA GLY A 487 -5.78 -3.07 6.73
C GLY A 487 -6.26 -3.67 5.40
N GLN A 488 -5.33 -4.13 4.57
CA GLN A 488 -5.67 -4.88 3.34
C GLN A 488 -6.42 -6.17 3.67
N ILE A 489 -5.88 -6.98 4.59
CA ILE A 489 -6.46 -8.28 4.95
C ILE A 489 -7.79 -8.09 5.70
N ALA A 490 -7.80 -7.24 6.74
CA ALA A 490 -8.98 -6.94 7.54
C ALA A 490 -10.10 -6.34 6.66
N GLY A 491 -9.77 -5.40 5.79
CA GLY A 491 -10.74 -4.82 4.85
C GLY A 491 -11.36 -5.89 3.94
N ALA A 492 -10.55 -6.78 3.39
CA ALA A 492 -11.03 -7.88 2.56
C ALA A 492 -11.90 -8.90 3.31
N ILE A 493 -11.66 -9.12 4.61
CA ILE A 493 -12.45 -10.03 5.45
C ILE A 493 -13.78 -9.38 5.88
N TYR A 494 -13.71 -8.17 6.43
CA TYR A 494 -14.81 -7.54 7.15
C TYR A 494 -15.71 -6.68 6.24
N GLY A 495 -15.20 -6.16 5.13
CA GLY A 495 -15.93 -5.27 4.22
C GLY A 495 -16.17 -3.86 4.79
N LEU A 496 -16.68 -2.95 3.95
CA LEU A 496 -16.85 -1.53 4.30
C LEU A 496 -17.84 -1.31 5.45
N GLN A 497 -18.85 -2.17 5.59
CA GLN A 497 -19.85 -2.08 6.67
C GLN A 497 -19.25 -2.12 8.07
N GLN A 498 -18.07 -2.74 8.22
CA GLN A 498 -17.37 -2.90 9.50
C GLN A 498 -16.26 -1.87 9.71
N ILE A 499 -16.05 -0.97 8.73
CA ILE A 499 -15.07 0.11 8.83
C ILE A 499 -15.78 1.36 9.37
N PRO A 500 -15.20 2.06 10.37
CA PRO A 500 -15.72 3.35 10.80
C PRO A 500 -15.73 4.35 9.64
N ARG A 501 -16.92 4.80 9.25
CA ARG A 501 -17.12 5.69 8.08
C ARG A 501 -16.30 6.97 8.21
N GLU A 502 -16.21 7.51 9.43
CA GLU A 502 -15.47 8.72 9.74
C GLU A 502 -13.97 8.59 9.46
N TRP A 503 -13.38 7.39 9.54
CA TRP A 503 -11.95 7.18 9.21
C TRP A 503 -11.73 7.35 7.71
N ILE A 504 -12.63 6.81 6.88
CA ILE A 504 -12.58 6.99 5.42
C ILE A 504 -12.82 8.45 5.04
N GLU A 505 -13.81 9.10 5.65
CA GLU A 505 -14.05 10.52 5.42
C GLU A 505 -12.83 11.40 5.80
N THR A 506 -12.15 11.06 6.91
CA THR A 506 -10.94 11.74 7.39
C THR A 506 -9.75 11.53 6.45
N ILE A 507 -9.62 10.38 5.79
CA ILE A 507 -8.58 10.17 4.76
C ILE A 507 -8.93 10.91 3.47
N LEU A 508 -10.17 10.76 2.99
CA LEU A 508 -10.60 11.34 1.72
C LEU A 508 -10.64 12.88 1.74
N GLN A 509 -10.62 13.51 2.92
CA GLN A 509 -10.43 14.97 2.99
C GLN A 509 -9.10 15.40 2.35
N TRP A 510 -8.08 14.53 2.36
CA TRP A 510 -6.75 14.76 1.79
C TRP A 510 -6.65 14.36 0.30
N ASP A 511 -7.69 13.75 -0.27
CA ASP A 511 -7.77 13.46 -1.71
C ASP A 511 -7.91 14.76 -2.49
N TYR A 512 -6.80 15.30 -3.00
CA TYR A 512 -6.77 16.62 -3.63
C TYR A 512 -7.78 16.77 -4.78
N ASN A 513 -7.90 15.74 -5.63
CA ASN A 513 -8.73 15.77 -6.84
C ASN A 513 -10.13 15.15 -6.66
N ASN A 514 -10.43 14.64 -5.46
CA ASN A 514 -11.66 13.89 -5.13
C ASN A 514 -11.93 12.72 -6.09
N ASP A 515 -10.88 12.02 -6.51
CA ASP A 515 -10.94 11.00 -7.55
C ASP A 515 -10.44 9.61 -7.13
N ILE A 516 -9.97 9.42 -5.89
CA ILE A 516 -9.50 8.11 -5.39
C ILE A 516 -10.57 7.04 -5.56
N LEU A 517 -11.81 7.36 -5.19
CA LEU A 517 -12.94 6.42 -5.29
C LEU A 517 -13.34 6.13 -6.74
N LEU A 518 -13.20 7.11 -7.65
CA LEU A 518 -13.44 6.89 -9.08
C LEU A 518 -12.39 5.96 -9.66
N ARG A 519 -11.10 6.21 -9.38
CA ARG A 519 -9.98 5.36 -9.80
C ARG A 519 -10.13 3.92 -9.31
N LEU A 520 -10.49 3.75 -8.04
CA LEU A 520 -10.75 2.44 -7.45
C LEU A 520 -11.94 1.74 -8.13
N SER A 521 -13.02 2.47 -8.40
CA SER A 521 -14.18 1.95 -9.13
C SER A 521 -13.82 1.52 -10.55
N MET A 522 -13.00 2.31 -11.25
CA MET A 522 -12.54 1.99 -12.61
C MET A 522 -11.77 0.67 -12.65
N ILE A 523 -10.86 0.40 -11.71
CA ILE A 523 -10.13 -0.88 -11.73
C ILE A 523 -10.98 -2.09 -11.30
N TYR A 524 -12.06 -1.88 -10.56
CA TYR A 524 -12.94 -2.97 -10.16
C TYR A 524 -13.97 -3.31 -11.24
N PHE A 525 -14.63 -2.30 -11.82
CA PHE A 525 -15.64 -2.49 -12.86
C PHE A 525 -15.06 -2.57 -14.27
N HIS A 526 -13.85 -2.02 -14.47
CA HIS A 526 -13.23 -1.80 -15.77
C HIS A 526 -14.14 -1.01 -16.73
N ASP A 527 -14.77 0.02 -16.17
CA ASP A 527 -15.61 0.98 -16.86
C ASP A 527 -15.47 2.36 -16.18
N ILE A 528 -16.00 3.40 -16.84
CA ILE A 528 -16.07 4.78 -16.35
C ILE A 528 -17.51 5.29 -16.20
#